data_AF-A0A920F7Y7-F1
#
_entry.id   AF-A0A920F7Y7-F1
#
_cell.length_a   1.000
_cell.length_b   1.000
_cell.length_c   1.000
_cell.angle_alpha   90.00
_cell.angle_beta   90.00
_cell.angle_gamma   90.00
#
_symmetry.space_group_name_H-M   'P 1'
#
loop_
_entity.id
_entity.type
_entity.pdbx_description
1 polymer ?
#
loop_
_entity_poly.entity_id
_entity_poly.type
_entity_poly.pdbx_seq_one_letter_code
_entity_poly.pdbx_strand_id
1 'polypeptide(L)' 'MDVHDPTAVEWAVATRFQASSDTIIVKGALGSKLDPSGKDGLVDKMGLDATKPLESEPLRYNSR' A
#
# COMPACT_ATOMS: atom_id res chain seq x y z
N MET A 1 15.64 -0.17 1.85
CA MET A 1 14.61 0.80 2.26
C MET A 1 14.37 0.53 3.73
N ASP A 2 14.44 1.58 4.53
CA ASP A 2 14.18 1.52 5.97
C ASP A 2 12.69 1.82 6.19
N VAL A 3 11.99 0.98 6.94
CA VAL A 3 10.56 1.14 7.23
C VAL A 3 10.30 2.18 8.32
N HIS A 4 11.34 2.53 9.10
CA HIS A 4 11.25 3.56 10.13
C HIS A 4 11.52 4.97 9.61
N ASP A 5 12.04 5.11 8.39
CA ASP A 5 12.18 6.39 7.68
C ASP A 5 10.93 6.65 6.81
N PRO A 6 10.07 7.61 7.17
CA PRO A 6 8.86 7.90 6.40
C PRO A 6 9.16 8.36 4.97
N THR A 7 10.29 9.04 4.73
CA THR A 7 10.68 9.47 3.37
C THR A 7 11.07 8.26 2.51
N ALA A 8 11.72 7.25 3.09
CA ALA A 8 12.02 6.01 2.38
C ALA A 8 10.76 5.18 2.05
N VAL A 9 9.75 5.21 2.93
CA VAL A 9 8.43 4.58 2.68
C VAL A 9 7.69 5.31 1.56
N GLU A 10 7.62 6.64 1.64
CA GLU A 10 6.98 7.47 0.61
C GLU A 10 7.63 7.26 -0.77
N TRP A 11 8.96 7.25 -0.82
CA TRP A 11 9.68 6.99 -2.07
C TRP A 11 9.40 5.61 -2.66
N ALA A 12 9.24 4.58 -1.81
CA ALA A 12 8.88 3.24 -2.29
C ALA A 12 7.48 3.23 -2.91
N VAL A 13 6.49 3.86 -2.28
CA VAL A 13 5.14 4.02 -2.85
C VAL A 13 5.18 4.86 -4.13
N ALA A 14 5.95 5.94 -4.16
CA ALA A 14 6.01 6.82 -5.33
C ALA A 14 6.65 6.16 -6.57
N THR A 15 7.53 5.18 -6.40
CA THR A 15 8.36 4.66 -7.50
C THR A 15 8.14 3.18 -7.82
N ARG A 16 7.43 2.43 -6.96
CA ARG A 16 7.28 0.96 -7.10
C ARG A 16 5.84 0.46 -7.02
N PHE A 17 4.87 1.37 -6.96
CA PHE A 17 3.47 1.02 -6.78
C PHE A 17 2.63 1.59 -7.93
N GLN A 18 1.81 0.74 -8.53
CA GLN A 18 0.81 1.09 -9.51
C GLN A 18 -0.59 0.85 -8.90
N ALA A 19 -1.35 1.92 -8.74
CA ALA A 19 -2.57 1.90 -7.92
C ALA A 19 -3.62 0.87 -8.38
N SER A 20 -3.75 0.64 -9.69
CA SER A 20 -4.75 -0.30 -10.21
C SER A 20 -4.40 -1.78 -9.96
N SER A 21 -3.12 -2.14 -9.91
CA SER A 21 -2.67 -3.53 -9.77
C SER A 21 -2.19 -3.88 -8.37
N ASP A 22 -1.66 -2.90 -7.64
CA ASP A 22 -0.91 -3.13 -6.42
C ASP A 22 -1.69 -2.69 -5.16
N THR A 23 -2.91 -2.16 -5.34
CA THR A 23 -3.84 -1.86 -4.25
C THR A 23 -4.75 -3.04 -3.96
N ILE A 24 -4.87 -3.39 -2.68
CA ILE A 24 -5.89 -4.32 -2.19
C ILE A 24 -6.83 -3.55 -1.27
N ILE A 25 -8.14 -3.60 -1.52
CA ILE A 25 -9.16 -3.01 -0.65
C ILE A 25 -10.05 -4.13 -0.11
N VAL A 26 -10.13 -4.21 1.22
CA VAL A 26 -11.08 -5.09 1.92
C VAL A 26 -12.10 -4.21 2.61
N LYS A 27 -13.36 -4.27 2.15
CA LYS A 27 -14.43 -3.43 2.68
C LYS A 27 -15.08 -4.02 3.92
N GLY A 28 -15.49 -3.15 4.85
CA GLY A 28 -16.30 -3.54 6.01
C GLY A 28 -15.65 -4.55 6.95
N ALA A 29 -14.33 -4.50 7.08
CA ALA A 29 -13.59 -5.35 8.00
C ALA A 29 -13.63 -4.80 9.43
N LEU A 30 -13.41 -5.66 10.43
CA LEU A 30 -13.35 -5.24 11.83
C LEU A 30 -12.23 -4.20 12.04
N GLY A 31 -12.60 -3.05 12.61
CA GLY A 31 -11.74 -1.93 12.93
C GLY A 31 -11.74 -1.59 14.42
N SER A 32 -11.22 -0.39 14.73
CA SER A 32 -11.33 0.19 16.06
C SER A 32 -12.63 0.97 16.18
N LYS A 33 -13.35 0.85 17.30
CA LYS A 33 -14.51 1.70 17.59
C LYS A 33 -14.14 3.18 17.82
N LEU A 34 -12.85 3.48 18.03
CA LEU A 34 -12.36 4.85 18.16
C LEU A 34 -12.13 5.54 16.81
N ASP A 35 -12.11 4.78 15.70
CA ASP A 35 -11.97 5.35 14.37
C ASP A 35 -13.29 6.04 13.98
N PRO A 36 -13.32 7.39 13.89
CA PRO A 36 -14.55 8.12 13.59
C PRO A 36 -14.96 8.03 12.12
N SER A 37 -14.10 7.49 11.24
CA SER A 37 -14.41 7.28 9.82
C SER A 37 -15.18 5.99 9.56
N GLY A 38 -15.12 5.04 10.50
CA GLY A 38 -15.83 3.78 10.44
C GLY A 38 -17.29 3.89 10.85
N LYS A 39 -18.06 2.84 10.56
CA LYS A 39 -19.45 2.70 11.00
C LYS A 39 -19.61 1.41 11.79
N ASP A 40 -20.19 1.49 12.99
CA ASP A 40 -20.45 0.36 13.86
C ASP A 40 -19.21 -0.51 14.17
N GLY A 41 -18.03 0.11 14.20
CA GLY A 41 -16.74 -0.57 14.41
C GLY A 41 -16.19 -1.29 13.17
N LEU A 42 -16.79 -1.08 12.00
CA LEU A 42 -16.31 -1.57 10.72
C LEU A 42 -15.64 -0.46 9.91
N VAL A 43 -14.54 -0.80 9.26
CA VAL A 43 -13.73 0.09 8.41
C VAL A 43 -13.28 -0.64 7.15
N ASP A 44 -12.93 0.11 6.13
CA ASP A 44 -12.22 -0.44 4.98
C ASP A 44 -10.73 -0.53 5.32
N LYS A 45 -10.08 -1.62 4.88
CA LYS A 45 -8.62 -1.80 4.99
C LYS A 45 -8.00 -1.69 3.60
N MET A 46 -6.84 -1.06 3.54
CA MET A 46 -6.06 -0.92 2.31
C MET A 46 -4.67 -1.52 2.51
N GLY A 47 -4.26 -2.35 1.55
CA GLY A 47 -2.89 -2.83 1.40
C GLY A 47 -2.25 -2.20 0.16
N LEU A 48 -0.98 -1.81 0.28
CA LEU A 48 -0.17 -1.25 -0.79
C LEU A 48 1.04 -2.14 -1.02
N ASP A 49 1.12 -2.82 -2.17
CA ASP A 49 2.32 -3.56 -2.56
C ASP A 49 3.34 -2.60 -3.21
N ALA A 50 4.26 -2.07 -2.41
CA ALA A 50 5.38 -1.25 -2.86
C ALA A 50 6.70 -2.03 -2.97
N THR A 51 6.62 -3.35 -3.18
CA THR A 51 7.81 -4.21 -3.32
C THR A 51 8.45 -4.06 -4.71
N LYS A 52 9.76 -4.30 -4.79
CA LYS A 52 10.44 -4.36 -6.09
C LYS A 52 10.00 -5.64 -6.82
N PRO A 53 9.56 -5.57 -8.09
CA PRO A 53 9.24 -6.77 -8.87
C PRO A 53 10.44 -7.72 -8.97
N LEU A 54 10.22 -9.02 -8.77
CA LEU A 54 11.26 -10.06 -8.75
C LEU A 54 12.09 -10.11 -10.04
N GLU A 55 11.46 -9.87 -11.21
CA GLU A 55 12.09 -9.93 -12.53
C GLU A 55 12.43 -8.54 -13.10
N SER A 56 12.66 -7.53 -12.25
CA SER A 56 13.05 -6.20 -12.73
C SER A 56 14.57 -6.06 -12.90
N GLU A 57 15.00 -5.86 -14.15
CA GLU A 57 16.31 -5.32 -14.52
C GLU A 57 16.56 -3.99 -13.78
N PRO A 58 17.79 -3.69 -13.33
CA PRO A 58 18.12 -2.40 -12.73
C PRO A 58 17.69 -1.26 -13.67
N LEU A 59 16.90 -0.32 -13.17
CA LEU A 59 16.37 0.84 -13.91
C LEU A 59 15.36 0.55 -15.03
N ARG A 60 14.90 -0.70 -15.21
CA ARG A 60 13.70 -0.98 -16.03
C ARG A 60 12.52 -1.32 -15.14
N TYR A 61 11.66 -0.34 -14.95
CA TYR A 61 10.32 -0.58 -14.45
C TYR A 61 9.45 -0.93 -15.64
N ASN A 62 9.40 -2.21 -16.00
CA ASN A 62 8.41 -2.68 -16.97
C ASN A 62 7.04 -2.51 -16.31
N SER A 63 6.22 -1.61 -16.82
CA SER A 63 4.81 -1.55 -16.46
C SER A 63 4.20 -2.94 -16.74
N ARG A 64 3.68 -3.59 -15.70
CA ARG A 64 2.90 -4.82 -15.82
C ARG A 64 1.65 -4.60 -16.66
#